data_AF-A0A3D1ABJ0-F1
#
_entry.id   AF-A0A3D1ABJ0-F1
#
_cell.length_a   1.000
_cell.length_b   1.000
_cell.length_c   1.000
_cell.angle_alpha   90.00
_cell.angle_beta   90.00
_cell.angle_gamma   90.00
#
_symmetry.space_group_name_H-M   'P 1'
#
loop_
_entity.id
_entity.type
_entity.pdbx_description
1 polymer ?
#
loop_
_entity_poly.entity_id
_entity_poly.type
_entity_poly.pdbx_seq_one_letter_code
_entity_poly.pdbx_strand_id
1 'polypeptide(L)'
;TDSFYPFILNSQSSPYYAEHIYEDKNGNIWLRDHYNITRYNKETQSFKTYNSGDYGFRSVTMTMTEEGEPIFADASSLFAYHPEPDNFNR
;
A
#
# COMPACT_ATOMS: atom_id res chain seq x y z
N THR A 1 -12.87 -24.24 -16.95
CA THR A 1 -12.71 -24.22 -15.49
C THR A 1 -11.94 -22.97 -15.16
N ASP A 2 -12.42 -22.15 -14.23
CA ASP A 2 -11.63 -21.00 -13.78
C ASP A 2 -10.38 -21.51 -13.09
N SER A 3 -9.23 -21.13 -13.63
CA SER A 3 -7.91 -21.47 -13.09
C SER A 3 -7.34 -20.25 -12.40
N PHE A 4 -6.88 -20.42 -11.17
CA PHE A 4 -6.12 -19.39 -10.49
C PHE A 4 -4.65 -19.48 -10.88
N TYR A 5 -4.06 -18.35 -11.28
CA TYR A 5 -2.64 -18.24 -11.54
C TYR A 5 -2.02 -17.36 -10.45
N PRO A 6 -1.05 -17.87 -9.67
CA PRO A 6 -0.43 -17.06 -8.63
C PRO A 6 0.28 -15.87 -9.28
N PHE A 7 0.00 -14.68 -8.76
CA PHE A 7 0.79 -13.50 -9.07
C PHE A 7 2.05 -13.53 -8.22
N ILE A 8 3.17 -13.93 -8.82
CA ILE A 8 4.45 -14.06 -8.14
C ILE A 8 5.23 -12.75 -8.32
N LEU A 9 5.40 -12.02 -7.21
CA LEU A 9 6.19 -10.80 -7.17
C LEU A 9 7.68 -11.17 -7.15
N ASN A 10 8.37 -11.00 -8.28
CA ASN A 10 9.81 -11.22 -8.37
C ASN A 10 10.57 -10.00 -7.80
N SER A 11 10.77 -9.92 -6.49
CA SER A 11 11.79 -9.03 -5.92
C SER A 11 12.24 -9.48 -4.53
N GLN A 12 13.51 -9.24 -4.18
CA GLN A 12 14.03 -9.37 -2.82
C GLN A 12 13.42 -8.37 -1.82
N SER A 13 12.44 -7.57 -2.28
CA SER A 13 11.82 -6.45 -1.56
C SER A 13 10.31 -6.62 -1.40
N SER A 14 9.75 -7.75 -1.86
CA SER A 14 8.33 -8.05 -1.73
C SER A 14 7.98 -8.33 -0.27
N PRO A 15 6.87 -7.77 0.26
CA PRO A 15 6.41 -8.14 1.60
C PRO A 15 6.12 -9.64 1.62
N TYR A 16 6.66 -10.35 2.62
CA TYR A 16 6.47 -11.79 2.79
C TYR A 16 5.01 -12.17 3.12
N TYR A 17 4.20 -11.19 3.51
CA TYR A 17 2.80 -11.33 3.90
C TYR A 17 2.11 -9.97 3.79
N ALA A 18 0.82 -9.94 3.41
CA ALA A 18 0.02 -8.72 3.35
C ALA A 18 -1.32 -8.94 4.06
N GLU A 19 -1.68 -8.05 4.98
CA GLU A 19 -2.97 -8.06 5.70
C GLU A 19 -4.07 -7.37 4.91
N HIS A 20 -3.68 -6.35 4.15
CA HIS A 20 -4.57 -5.57 3.33
C HIS A 20 -3.98 -5.44 1.92
N ILE A 21 -4.84 -5.59 0.92
CA ILE A 21 -4.50 -5.46 -0.50
C ILE A 21 -5.60 -4.64 -1.15
N TYR A 22 -5.22 -3.51 -1.75
CA TYR A 22 -6.14 -2.62 -2.47
C TYR A 22 -5.48 -2.10 -3.74
N GLU A 23 -6.29 -1.76 -4.75
CA GLU A 23 -5.83 -1.08 -5.96
C GLU A 23 -6.31 0.37 -5.94
N ASP A 24 -5.41 1.32 -6.23
CA ASP A 24 -5.76 2.74 -6.35
C ASP A 24 -6.23 3.10 -7.76
N LYS A 25 -6.77 4.32 -7.93
CA LYS A 25 -7.26 4.82 -9.24
C LYS A 25 -6.20 4.89 -10.34
N ASN A 26 -4.91 4.87 -9.98
CA ASN A 26 -3.79 4.92 -10.92
C ASN A 26 -3.27 3.51 -11.25
N GLY A 27 -3.95 2.45 -10.78
CA GLY A 27 -3.54 1.08 -11.01
C GLY A 27 -2.32 0.66 -10.19
N ASN A 28 -1.99 1.36 -9.09
CA ASN A 28 -1.00 0.84 -8.15
C ASN A 28 -1.68 -0.13 -7.18
N ILE A 29 -0.98 -1.22 -6.86
CA ILE A 29 -1.39 -2.14 -5.80
C ILE A 29 -0.74 -1.70 -4.50
N TRP A 30 -1.56 -1.47 -3.49
CA TRP A 30 -1.14 -1.15 -2.13
C TRP A 30 -1.27 -2.39 -1.25
N LEU A 31 -0.15 -2.76 -0.64
CA LEU A 31 -0.02 -3.87 0.30
C LEU A 31 0.33 -3.28 1.65
N ARG A 32 -0.28 -3.77 2.73
CA ARG A 32 0.13 -3.39 4.09
C ARG A 32 0.44 -4.63 4.90
N ASP A 33 1.65 -4.67 5.44
CA ASP A 33 2.06 -5.62 6.47
C ASP A 33 2.09 -4.91 7.84
N HIS A 34 2.51 -5.60 8.91
CA HIS A 34 2.51 -5.04 10.27
C HIS A 34 3.29 -3.72 10.45
N TYR A 35 4.29 -3.45 9.61
CA TYR A 35 5.21 -2.32 9.75
C TYR A 35 5.30 -1.46 8.50
N ASN A 36 5.08 -2.08 7.34
CA ASN A 36 5.31 -1.48 6.04
C ASN A 36 4.02 -1.32 5.25
N ILE A 37 4.00 -0.23 4.50
CA ILE A 37 3.10 -0.01 3.39
C ILE A 37 3.94 -0.16 2.12
N THR A 38 3.57 -1.06 1.22
CA THR A 38 4.24 -1.24 -0.06
C THR A 38 3.31 -0.85 -1.19
N ARG A 39 3.74 0.09 -2.03
CA ARG A 39 3.11 0.41 -3.30
C ARG A 39 3.84 -0.32 -4.42
N TYR A 40 3.11 -1.11 -5.19
CA TYR A 40 3.56 -1.74 -6.42
C TYR A 40 2.93 -1.05 -7.62
N ASN A 41 3.75 -0.46 -8.48
CA ASN A 41 3.29 0.11 -9.74
C ASN A 41 3.26 -1.00 -10.80
N LYS A 42 2.06 -1.30 -11.32
CA LYS A 42 1.86 -2.38 -12.31
C LYS A 42 2.51 -2.08 -13.66
N GLU A 43 2.57 -0.81 -14.06
CA GLU A 43 3.10 -0.39 -15.37
C GLU A 43 4.64 -0.52 -15.40
N THR A 44 5.31 -0.03 -14.36
CA THR A 44 6.77 -0.04 -14.25
C THR A 44 7.30 -1.29 -13.56
N GLN A 45 6.42 -2.15 -13.04
CA GLN A 45 6.74 -3.34 -12.27
C GLN A 45 7.68 -3.08 -11.10
N SER A 46 7.56 -1.92 -10.45
CA SER A 46 8.46 -1.48 -9.38
C SER A 46 7.74 -1.36 -8.04
N PHE A 47 8.51 -1.57 -6.98
CA PHE A 47 8.04 -1.47 -5.59
C PHE A 47 8.60 -0.22 -4.93
N LYS A 48 7.78 0.40 -4.09
CA LYS A 48 8.22 1.38 -3.11
C LYS A 48 7.63 1.02 -1.76
N THR A 49 8.50 0.82 -0.77
CA THR A 49 8.11 0.44 0.58
C THR A 49 8.33 1.62 1.52
N TYR A 50 7.32 1.86 2.36
CA TYR A 50 7.28 2.91 3.35
C TYR A 50 7.17 2.25 4.72
N ASN A 51 8.13 2.49 5.61
CA ASN A 51 7.91 2.19 7.01
C ASN A 51 7.04 3.31 7.57
N SER A 52 5.80 3.02 7.96
CA SER A 52 4.88 4.05 8.45
C SER A 52 5.46 4.85 9.64
N GLY A 53 6.32 4.23 10.45
CA GLY A 53 6.99 4.88 11.58
C GLY A 53 7.91 6.02 11.17
N ASP A 54 8.53 5.94 9.99
CA ASP A 54 9.36 7.03 9.43
C ASP A 54 8.52 8.27 9.07
N TYR A 55 7.21 8.07 8.90
CA TYR A 55 6.21 9.11 8.63
C TYR A 55 5.42 9.51 9.88
N GLY A 56 5.86 9.06 11.07
CA GLY A 56 5.30 9.49 12.35
C GLY A 56 4.00 8.80 12.77
N PHE A 57 3.62 7.70 12.12
CA PHE A 57 2.44 6.92 12.51
C PHE A 57 2.68 5.42 12.40
N ARG A 58 1.82 4.61 13.02
CA ARG A 58 1.85 3.15 12.84
C ARG A 58 0.55 2.72 12.19
N SER A 59 0.60 2.45 10.88
CA SER A 59 -0.59 1.97 10.18
C SER A 59 -1.06 0.66 10.83
N VAL A 60 -2.33 0.59 11.19
CA VAL A 60 -3.02 -0.60 11.72
C VAL A 60 -3.95 -1.18 10.66
N THR A 61 -4.52 -0.33 9.80
CA THR A 61 -5.35 -0.76 8.69
C THR A 61 -5.28 0.25 7.52
N MET A 62 -5.81 -0.16 6.38
CA MET A 62 -5.91 0.65 5.16
C MET A 62 -7.26 0.40 4.49
N THR A 63 -7.79 1.43 3.84
CA THR A 63 -8.95 1.35 2.95
C THR A 63 -8.74 2.28 1.76
N MET A 64 -9.69 2.30 0.84
CA MET A 64 -9.76 3.26 -0.27
C MET A 64 -10.96 4.18 -0.09
N THR A 65 -10.85 5.42 -0.55
CA THR A 65 -12.01 6.29 -0.78
C THR A 65 -12.80 5.81 -2.01
N GLU A 66 -13.99 6.38 -2.24
CA GLU A 66 -14.78 6.10 -3.45
C GLU A 66 -14.03 6.54 -4.73
N GLU A 67 -13.18 7.55 -4.63
CA GLU A 67 -12.32 8.03 -5.71
C GLU A 67 -11.05 7.18 -5.90
N GLY A 68 -10.88 6.10 -5.12
CA GLY A 68 -9.72 5.22 -5.22
C GLY A 68 -8.43 5.81 -4.65
N GLU A 69 -8.54 6.65 -3.62
CA GLU A 69 -7.40 7.19 -2.89
C GLU A 69 -7.14 6.37 -1.62
N PRO A 70 -5.88 5.98 -1.33
CA PRO A 70 -5.60 5.13 -0.17
C PRO A 70 -5.59 5.95 1.12
N ILE A 71 -6.34 5.45 2.10
CA ILE A 71 -6.44 5.98 3.46
C ILE A 71 -5.89 4.94 4.43
N PHE A 72 -5.01 5.39 5.32
CA PHE A 72 -4.37 4.58 6.35
C PHE A 72 -4.86 5.05 7.72
N ALA A 73 -5.07 4.13 8.64
CA ALA A 73 -5.43 4.48 10.01
C ALA A 73 -4.34 4.01 10.98
N ASP A 74 -4.01 4.84 11.97
CA ASP A 74 -3.37 4.40 13.20
C ASP A 74 -4.40 4.29 14.34
N ALA A 75 -3.95 4.18 15.58
CA ALA A 75 -4.83 4.06 16.74
C ALA A 75 -5.67 5.32 17.04
N SER A 76 -5.38 6.46 16.41
CA SER A 76 -5.89 7.79 16.77
C SER A 76 -6.34 8.65 15.58
N SER A 77 -5.86 8.35 14.38
CA SER A 77 -5.87 9.26 13.25
C SER A 77 -5.96 8.51 11.92
N LEU A 78 -6.46 9.20 10.91
CA LEU A 78 -6.43 8.79 9.51
C LEU A 78 -5.32 9.56 8.80
N PHE A 79 -4.74 8.95 7.78
CA PHE A 79 -3.67 9.51 6.96
C PHE A 79 -3.98 9.22 5.48
N ALA A 80 -3.93 10.23 4.64
CA ALA A 80 -4.05 10.09 3.19
C ALA A 80 -2.66 10.08 2.54
N TYR A 81 -2.51 9.27 1.49
CA TYR A 81 -1.32 9.33 0.64
C TYR A 81 -1.43 10.48 -0.36
N HIS A 82 -0.33 11.22 -0.52
CA HIS A 82 -0.17 12.20 -1.57
C HIS A 82 1.04 11.81 -2.43
N PRO A 83 0.89 11.72 -3.76
CA PRO A 83 2.00 11.38 -4.65
C PRO A 83 2.99 12.53 -4.83
N GLU A 84 2.55 13.79 -4.64
CA GLU A 84 3.36 14.99 -4.88
C GLU A 84 3.11 16.06 -3.79
N PRO A 85 4.07 16.26 -2.86
CA PRO A 85 5.24 15.42 -2.64
C PRO A 85 4.83 14.04 -2.14
N ASP A 86 5.64 13.02 -2.44
CA ASP A 86 5.42 11.63 -2.04
C ASP A 86 5.46 11.51 -0.50
N ASN A 87 4.29 11.56 0.13
CA ASN A 87 4.15 11.66 1.59
C ASN A 87 2.78 11.17 2.10
N PHE A 88 2.67 11.01 3.40
CA PHE A 88 1.43 10.74 4.13
C PHE A 88 1.08 11.94 5.02
N ASN A 89 -0.15 12.45 4.92
CA ASN A 89 -0.64 13.57 5.74
C ASN A 89 -1.92 13.17 6.48
N ARG A 90 -2.14 13.77 7.65
CA ARG A 90 -3.34 13.58 8.46
C ARG A 90 -4.54 14.36 7.91
#